data_AF-A0A2H5N9P9-F1
#
_entry.id   AF-A0A2H5N9P9-F1
#
_cell.length_a   1.000
_cell.length_b   1.000
_cell.length_c   1.000
_cell.angle_alpha   90.00
_cell.angle_beta   90.00
_cell.angle_gamma   90.00
#
_symmetry.space_group_name_H-M   'P 1'
#
loop_
_entity.id
_entity.type
_entity.pdbx_description
1 polymer ?
#
loop_
_entity_poly.entity_id
_entity_poly.type
_entity_poly.pdbx_seq_one_letter_code
_entity_poly.pdbx_strand_id
1 'polypeptide(L)'
;MAAWLPAPLHRRVVEQGSLNADKQGSAQTVVPGGTGGKSLEAQEHLAEGRSRGGQTRREQLGTEGYQEMGHRGGQTRREQMGSEGYQEMGRKGGLSTIDKSGGERAAEEGVEIDESKYKTSS
;
A
#
# COMPACT_ATOMS: atom_id res chain seq x y z
N MET A 1 48.58 -9.10 48.10
CA MET A 1 48.79 -8.31 46.87
C MET A 1 48.13 -9.07 45.71
N ALA A 2 47.23 -8.38 44.99
CA ALA A 2 46.56 -8.68 43.70
C ALA A 2 46.26 -10.14 43.27
N ALA A 3 44.98 -10.44 42.99
CA ALA A 3 44.48 -10.60 41.62
C ALA A 3 42.94 -10.80 41.58
N TRP A 4 42.28 -10.05 40.71
CA TRP A 4 40.88 -10.11 40.31
C TRP A 4 40.74 -11.06 39.10
N LEU A 5 39.65 -11.83 38.97
CA LEU A 5 38.91 -12.11 37.72
C LEU A 5 37.55 -12.83 38.01
N PRO A 6 36.53 -12.71 37.12
CA PRO A 6 35.11 -12.54 37.48
C PRO A 6 34.18 -13.78 37.37
N ALA A 7 32.94 -13.61 37.87
CA ALA A 7 31.87 -14.61 38.01
C ALA A 7 31.06 -14.91 36.71
N PRO A 8 30.42 -16.09 36.58
CA PRO A 8 29.70 -16.50 35.36
C PRO A 8 28.18 -16.21 35.35
N LEU A 9 27.77 -15.55 34.26
CA LEU A 9 26.55 -15.63 33.42
C LEU A 9 25.19 -16.15 33.98
N HIS A 10 24.29 -15.17 34.18
CA HIS A 10 22.87 -15.07 33.78
C HIS A 10 22.07 -16.36 33.46
N ARG A 11 21.00 -16.57 34.25
CA ARG A 11 20.01 -17.65 34.19
C ARG A 11 18.75 -17.20 33.44
N ARG A 12 18.32 -18.05 32.50
CA ARG A 12 17.13 -18.01 31.62
C ARG A 12 15.83 -17.72 32.39
N VAL A 13 15.03 -16.75 31.94
CA VAL A 13 13.60 -16.60 32.30
C VAL A 13 12.81 -16.62 30.99
N VAL A 14 11.94 -17.62 30.84
CA VAL A 14 10.86 -17.66 29.84
C VAL A 14 9.59 -17.44 30.63
N GLU A 15 8.87 -16.37 30.34
CA GLU A 15 7.54 -16.09 30.90
C GLU A 15 6.56 -15.79 29.76
N GLN A 16 5.30 -16.10 30.04
CA GLN A 16 4.06 -15.69 29.38
C GLN A 16 3.67 -16.57 28.17
N GLY A 17 2.42 -17.04 28.05
CA GLY A 17 1.20 -16.75 28.78
C GLY A 17 0.03 -17.04 27.85
N SER A 18 -0.96 -17.79 28.36
CA SER A 18 -2.36 -17.91 27.94
C SER A 18 -2.73 -17.92 26.45
N LEU A 19 -3.32 -19.04 26.02
CA LEU A 19 -4.01 -19.26 24.75
C LEU A 19 -5.12 -18.23 24.48
N ASN A 20 -5.13 -17.72 23.24
CA ASN A 20 -6.22 -16.96 22.63
C ASN A 20 -7.34 -17.92 22.17
N ALA A 21 -8.61 -17.56 22.36
CA ALA A 21 -9.70 -18.05 21.52
C ALA A 21 -10.99 -17.21 21.65
N ASP A 22 -10.96 -15.92 21.31
CA ASP A 22 -12.18 -15.20 20.95
C ASP A 22 -12.48 -15.44 19.47
N LYS A 23 -13.41 -16.37 19.23
CA LYS A 23 -13.97 -16.69 17.91
C LYS A 23 -15.13 -15.74 17.61
N GLN A 24 -15.01 -15.10 16.45
CA GLN A 24 -16.09 -14.69 15.53
C GLN A 24 -16.86 -13.40 15.84
N GLY A 25 -16.54 -12.37 15.03
CA GLY A 25 -17.35 -11.17 14.82
C GLY A 25 -17.04 -10.53 13.47
N SER A 26 -17.49 -11.16 12.39
CA SER A 26 -17.48 -10.71 10.98
C SER A 26 -16.11 -10.70 10.26
N ALA A 27 -15.95 -11.65 9.33
CA ALA A 27 -15.03 -11.51 8.20
C ALA A 27 -15.60 -10.47 7.22
N GLN A 28 -15.63 -9.20 7.63
CA GLN A 28 -15.78 -8.07 6.70
C GLN A 28 -14.38 -7.62 6.35
N THR A 29 -13.82 -8.21 5.29
CA THR A 29 -12.56 -7.71 4.74
C THR A 29 -12.87 -6.37 4.07
N VAL A 30 -12.34 -5.29 4.65
CA VAL A 30 -12.37 -3.94 4.09
C VAL A 30 -11.01 -3.74 3.45
N VAL A 31 -10.94 -3.78 2.11
CA VAL A 31 -9.71 -3.47 1.36
C VAL A 31 -9.67 -1.98 1.01
N PRO A 32 -8.48 -1.38 0.82
CA PRO A 32 -8.00 -0.18 1.49
C PRO A 32 -8.32 1.10 0.70
N GLY A 33 -9.30 1.01 -0.20
CA GLY A 33 -9.58 2.05 -1.19
C GLY A 33 -10.69 3.02 -0.80
N GLY A 34 -11.41 2.84 0.31
CA GLY A 34 -12.56 3.70 0.62
C GLY A 34 -12.93 3.82 2.09
N THR A 35 -12.85 5.04 2.59
CA THR A 35 -13.20 5.43 3.96
C THR A 35 -14.71 5.51 4.13
N GLY A 36 -15.44 4.39 4.31
CA GLY A 36 -16.83 4.54 4.76
C GLY A 36 -17.75 3.33 4.88
N GLY A 37 -17.44 2.17 4.30
CA GLY A 37 -18.35 1.02 4.29
C GLY A 37 -17.75 -0.21 4.94
N LYS A 38 -18.27 -0.65 6.10
CA LYS A 38 -17.86 -1.93 6.70
C LYS A 38 -18.47 -3.13 5.97
N SER A 39 -19.62 -2.96 5.31
CA SER A 39 -20.31 -4.00 4.54
C SER A 39 -19.96 -3.99 3.05
N LEU A 40 -20.17 -5.13 2.38
CA LEU A 40 -20.03 -5.27 0.93
C LEU A 40 -20.94 -4.28 0.18
N GLU A 41 -22.22 -4.23 0.57
CA GLU A 41 -23.21 -3.31 0.00
C GLU A 41 -22.73 -1.85 0.06
N ALA A 42 -22.18 -1.42 1.19
CA ALA A 42 -21.65 -0.07 1.32
C ALA A 42 -20.44 0.18 0.40
N GLN A 43 -19.59 -0.84 0.17
CA GLN A 43 -18.47 -0.73 -0.77
C GLN A 43 -18.96 -0.65 -2.22
N GLU A 44 -19.97 -1.43 -2.60
CA GLU A 44 -20.58 -1.39 -3.93
C GLU A 44 -21.19 -0.01 -4.24
N HIS A 45 -21.97 0.54 -3.32
CA HIS A 45 -22.53 1.89 -3.48
C HIS A 45 -21.45 2.98 -3.58
N LEU A 46 -20.36 2.86 -2.80
CA LEU A 46 -19.22 3.78 -2.90
C LEU A 46 -18.50 3.65 -4.24
N ALA A 47 -18.28 2.42 -4.73
CA ALA A 47 -17.66 2.18 -6.02
C ALA A 47 -18.53 2.72 -7.17
N GLU A 48 -19.85 2.49 -7.12
CA GLU A 48 -20.82 3.02 -8.07
C GLU A 48 -20.82 4.56 -8.05
N GLY A 49 -20.82 5.18 -6.87
CA GLY A 49 -20.74 6.63 -6.71
C GLY A 49 -19.45 7.23 -7.31
N ARG A 50 -18.30 6.57 -7.11
CA ARG A 50 -17.01 6.99 -7.69
C ARG A 50 -16.98 6.87 -9.20
N SER A 51 -17.50 5.76 -9.73
CA SER A 51 -17.59 5.52 -11.17
C SER A 51 -18.44 6.61 -11.83
N ARG A 52 -19.64 6.85 -11.29
CA ARG A 52 -20.54 7.91 -11.75
C ARG A 52 -19.90 9.28 -11.64
N GLY A 53 -19.28 9.61 -10.50
CA GLY A 53 -18.58 10.89 -10.32
C GLY A 53 -17.45 11.11 -11.34
N GLY A 54 -16.70 10.06 -11.66
CA GLY A 54 -15.67 10.08 -12.71
C GLY A 54 -16.26 10.33 -14.10
N GLN A 55 -17.37 9.66 -14.43
CA GLN A 55 -18.09 9.85 -15.70
C GLN A 55 -18.63 11.28 -15.83
N THR A 56 -19.35 11.77 -14.83
CA THR A 56 -19.85 13.15 -14.80
C THR A 56 -18.71 14.16 -14.95
N ARG A 57 -17.57 13.93 -14.28
CA ARG A 57 -16.42 14.83 -14.41
C ARG A 57 -15.83 14.81 -15.82
N ARG A 58 -15.79 13.64 -16.47
CA ARG A 58 -15.35 13.50 -17.87
C ARG A 58 -16.30 14.21 -18.83
N GLU A 59 -17.61 14.13 -18.61
CA GLU A 59 -18.61 14.83 -19.42
C GLU A 59 -18.47 16.35 -19.31
N GLN A 60 -18.28 16.87 -18.10
CA GLN A 60 -18.11 18.30 -17.84
C GLN A 60 -16.83 18.89 -18.47
N LEU A 61 -15.73 18.14 -18.45
CA LEU A 61 -14.43 18.61 -18.95
C LEU A 61 -14.17 18.24 -20.41
N GLY A 62 -14.96 17.34 -20.97
CA GLY A 62 -14.63 16.66 -22.21
C GLY A 62 -13.41 15.74 -22.08
N THR A 63 -13.11 15.02 -23.17
CA THR A 63 -11.99 14.07 -23.22
C THR A 63 -10.65 14.77 -22.99
N GLU A 64 -10.43 15.93 -23.61
CA GLU A 64 -9.17 16.68 -23.50
C GLU A 64 -8.95 17.21 -22.08
N GLY A 65 -9.96 17.85 -21.48
CA GLY A 65 -9.85 18.38 -20.12
C GLY A 65 -9.65 17.29 -19.06
N TYR A 66 -10.25 16.12 -19.26
CA TYR A 66 -10.03 14.96 -18.38
C TYR A 66 -8.62 14.39 -18.53
N GLN A 67 -8.11 14.28 -19.76
CA GLN A 67 -6.73 13.86 -20.03
C GLN A 67 -5.72 14.85 -19.44
N GLU A 68 -5.95 16.15 -19.60
CA GLU A 68 -5.08 17.20 -19.06
C GLU A 68 -5.02 17.16 -17.53
N MET A 69 -6.15 16.88 -16.87
CA MET A 69 -6.17 16.68 -15.41
C MET A 69 -5.32 15.49 -14.98
N GLY A 70 -5.46 14.35 -15.66
CA GLY A 70 -4.62 13.17 -15.42
C GLY A 70 -3.14 13.46 -15.65
N HIS A 71 -2.81 14.15 -16.74
CA HIS A 71 -1.45 14.55 -17.06
C HIS A 71 -0.86 15.47 -15.98
N ARG A 72 -1.59 16.52 -15.56
CA ARG A 72 -1.17 17.41 -14.48
C ARG A 72 -0.92 16.68 -13.17
N GLY A 73 -1.82 15.78 -12.77
CA GLY A 73 -1.63 14.94 -11.59
C GLY A 73 -0.37 14.07 -11.68
N GLY A 74 -0.11 13.48 -12.85
CA GLY A 74 1.11 12.72 -13.11
C GLY A 74 2.39 13.59 -13.03
N GLN A 75 2.36 14.80 -13.59
CA GLN A 75 3.48 15.75 -13.51
C GLN A 75 3.75 16.16 -12.06
N THR A 76 2.72 16.54 -11.30
CA THR A 76 2.87 16.87 -9.88
C THR A 76 3.47 15.70 -9.09
N ARG A 77 3.03 14.46 -9.36
CA ARG A 77 3.60 13.29 -8.69
C ARG A 77 5.06 13.06 -9.08
N ARG A 78 5.41 13.26 -10.35
CA ARG A 78 6.80 13.19 -10.84
C ARG A 78 7.68 14.26 -10.21
N GLU A 79 7.19 15.48 -10.04
CA GLU A 79 7.93 16.57 -9.39
C GLU A 79 8.25 16.23 -7.92
N GLN A 80 7.31 15.61 -7.19
CA GLN A 80 7.50 15.25 -5.78
C GLN A 80 8.55 14.15 -5.55
N MET A 81 8.70 13.20 -6.47
CA MET A 81 9.57 12.02 -6.30
C MET A 81 10.76 11.96 -7.27
N GLY A 82 10.87 12.94 -8.16
CA GLY A 82 11.83 12.92 -9.26
C GLY A 82 11.47 11.93 -10.38
N SER A 83 12.23 12.00 -11.47
CA SER A 83 12.02 11.14 -12.63
C SER A 83 12.26 9.67 -12.34
N GLU A 84 13.23 9.32 -11.50
CA GLU A 84 13.53 7.93 -11.16
C GLU A 84 12.40 7.28 -10.38
N GLY A 85 11.95 7.92 -9.28
CA GLY A 85 10.83 7.40 -8.49
C GLY A 85 9.55 7.23 -9.31
N TYR A 86 9.28 8.16 -10.25
CA TYR A 86 8.12 8.08 -11.13
C TYR A 86 8.22 6.93 -12.13
N GLN A 87 9.40 6.74 -12.74
CA GLN A 87 9.65 5.62 -13.65
C GLN A 87 9.55 4.28 -12.92
N GLU A 88 10.09 4.19 -11.72
CA GLU A 88 10.07 2.97 -10.90
C GLU A 88 8.65 2.60 -10.45
N MET A 89 7.83 3.59 -10.07
CA MET A 89 6.41 3.38 -9.84
C MET A 89 5.70 2.87 -11.10
N GLY A 90 6.01 3.46 -12.26
CA GLY A 90 5.46 2.99 -13.55
C GLY A 90 5.86 1.56 -13.86
N ARG A 91 7.12 1.19 -13.64
CA ARG A 91 7.63 -0.19 -13.80
C ARG A 91 6.89 -1.15 -12.89
N LYS A 92 6.76 -0.83 -11.59
CA LYS A 92 5.98 -1.64 -10.65
C LYS A 92 4.53 -1.78 -11.11
N GLY A 93 3.89 -0.70 -11.55
CA GLY A 93 2.54 -0.76 -12.11
C GLY A 93 2.42 -1.71 -13.29
N GLY A 94 3.36 -1.65 -14.24
CA GLY A 94 3.40 -2.48 -15.44
C GLY A 94 3.62 -3.98 -15.18
N LEU A 95 4.22 -4.35 -14.04
CA LEU A 95 4.38 -5.75 -13.62
C LEU A 95 3.12 -6.34 -12.95
N SER A 96 2.12 -5.51 -12.63
CA SER A 96 0.92 -5.97 -11.95
C SER A 96 0.08 -6.86 -12.86
N THR A 97 -0.47 -7.93 -12.30
CA THR A 97 -1.36 -8.88 -12.99
C THR A 97 -2.68 -9.04 -12.25
N ILE A 98 -3.61 -9.81 -12.81
CA ILE A 98 -4.93 -10.03 -12.21
C ILE A 98 -4.79 -10.62 -10.80
N ASP A 99 -3.87 -11.58 -10.63
CA ASP A 99 -3.74 -12.34 -9.39
C ASP A 99 -2.65 -11.81 -8.43
N LYS A 100 -1.76 -10.94 -8.92
CA LYS A 100 -0.57 -10.48 -8.16
C LYS A 100 -0.30 -9.00 -8.37
N SER A 101 0.07 -8.33 -7.29
CA SER A 101 0.58 -6.97 -7.36
C SER A 101 1.94 -6.93 -8.07
N GLY A 102 2.27 -5.78 -8.66
CA GLY A 102 3.55 -5.59 -9.32
C GLY A 102 4.76 -5.69 -8.39
N GLY A 103 4.58 -5.46 -7.08
CA GLY A 103 5.65 -5.67 -6.09
C GLY A 103 5.95 -7.15 -5.88
N GLU A 104 4.91 -7.98 -5.76
CA GLU A 104 5.06 -9.44 -5.65
C GLU A 104 5.70 -10.03 -6.90
N ARG A 105 5.23 -9.61 -8.09
CA ARG A 105 5.82 -10.01 -9.37
C ARG A 105 7.27 -9.59 -9.52
N ALA A 106 7.61 -8.37 -9.14
CA ALA A 106 9.00 -7.91 -9.16
C ALA A 106 9.91 -8.78 -8.30
N ALA A 107 9.46 -9.14 -7.09
CA ALA A 107 10.21 -10.03 -6.21
C ALA A 107 10.41 -11.44 -6.80
N GLU A 108 9.38 -12.00 -7.47
CA GLU A 108 9.48 -13.31 -8.14
C GLU A 108 10.42 -13.29 -9.36
N GLU A 109 10.39 -12.23 -10.14
CA GLU A 109 11.22 -12.06 -11.34
C GLU A 109 12.64 -11.57 -11.01
N GLY A 110 12.95 -11.34 -9.73
CA GLY A 110 14.25 -10.83 -9.29
C GLY A 110 14.50 -9.38 -9.72
N VAL A 111 13.45 -8.62 -10.02
CA VAL A 111 13.52 -7.19 -10.34
C VAL A 111 13.57 -6.41 -9.03
N GLU A 112 14.71 -5.80 -8.74
CA GLU A 112 14.86 -4.90 -7.59
C GLU A 112 14.02 -3.63 -7.83
N ILE A 113 13.08 -3.37 -6.93
CA ILE A 113 12.27 -2.15 -6.90
C ILE A 113 12.45 -1.47 -5.55
N ASP A 114 13.02 -0.27 -5.56
CA ASP A 114 13.19 0.58 -4.40
C ASP A 114 11.87 1.28 -4.07
N GLU A 115 11.14 0.72 -3.11
CA GLU A 115 9.88 1.29 -2.66
C GLU A 115 10.03 2.64 -1.94
N SER A 116 11.22 2.97 -1.44
CA SER A 116 11.47 4.23 -0.74
C SER A 116 11.44 5.43 -1.69
N LYS A 117 11.72 5.23 -3.00
CA LYS A 117 11.78 6.33 -3.98
C LYS A 117 10.44 6.94 -4.35
N TYR A 118 9.32 6.29 -4.03
CA TYR A 118 8.00 6.80 -4.42
C TYR A 118 6.94 6.75 -3.30
N LYS A 119 7.29 6.23 -2.12
CA LYS A 119 6.51 6.36 -0.89
C LYS A 119 6.92 7.64 -0.18
N THR A 120 5.96 8.51 0.13
CA THR A 120 6.19 9.63 1.04
C THR A 120 6.26 9.07 2.47
N SER A 121 7.35 9.32 3.20
CA SER A 121 7.39 9.08 4.64
C SER A 121 6.23 9.85 5.30
N SER A 122 5.31 9.13 5.94
CA SER A 122 4.20 9.73 6.70
C SER A 122 4.64 10.10 8.11
#